data_AF-A0ABD0L2K2-F1
#
_entry.id   AF-A0ABD0L2K2-F1
#
_cell.length_a   1.000
_cell.length_b   1.000
_cell.length_c   1.000
_cell.angle_alpha   90.00
_cell.angle_beta   90.00
_cell.angle_gamma   90.00
#
_symmetry.space_group_name_H-M   'P 1'
#
loop_
_entity.id
_entity.type
_entity.pdbx_description
1 polymer ?
#
loop_
_entity_poly.entity_id
_entity_poly.type
_entity_poly.pdbx_seq_one_letter_code
_entity_poly.pdbx_strand_id
1 'polypeptide(L)'
;MESLSPESAIFAALASGAVAKFVFAAVTYANRRRAMVKVGTVTELNCYPIKSCGGFSVERGLCTPLGLKVGGITDRHWLVVRSNGDFITQRQFPRMALIHTEIREQNLVLKAPDMPDLIVPLNPAMDRSKIMKCRVWEQRLAGLDCGAEAANWLSKYLEEPGLRLLYSAPGLPRQDITQKKAPWGNPALYGDQAAFTDYCSYLIATEESLVALNQRLMDPVTMLTFRPNIVIQGSPAFDEDTWNEIQIGDSATFRMLFPCPRCLLTTVNQTTGVRNENSEPLKTLQSFRCFPKYEKSPLFGVYATLDIPAPIKVGDPVYAIRK
;
A
#
# COMPACT_ATOMS: atom_id res chain seq x y z
N MET A 1 -8.30 -62.42 10.28
CA MET A 1 -8.01 -61.06 9.76
C MET A 1 -9.35 -60.38 9.55
N GLU A 2 -9.81 -59.60 10.51
CA GLU A 2 -11.02 -58.79 10.34
C GLU A 2 -10.76 -57.72 9.29
N SER A 3 -11.52 -57.77 8.19
CA SER A 3 -11.50 -56.76 7.15
C SER A 3 -12.17 -55.49 7.68
N LEU A 4 -11.44 -54.37 7.68
CA LEU A 4 -11.97 -53.04 8.00
C LEU A 4 -13.23 -52.75 7.17
N SER A 5 -14.28 -52.25 7.83
CA SER A 5 -15.50 -51.80 7.16
C SER A 5 -15.19 -50.66 6.17
N PRO A 6 -15.94 -50.51 5.07
CA PRO A 6 -15.72 -49.46 4.08
C PRO A 6 -15.66 -48.04 4.69
N GLU A 7 -16.45 -47.77 5.72
CA GLU A 7 -16.46 -46.49 6.44
C GLU A 7 -15.15 -46.26 7.23
N SER A 8 -14.63 -47.29 7.88
CA SER A 8 -13.36 -47.22 8.61
C SER A 8 -12.15 -47.05 7.68
N ALA A 9 -12.20 -47.60 6.47
CA ALA A 9 -11.17 -47.39 5.44
C ALA A 9 -11.18 -45.95 4.89
N ILE A 10 -12.37 -45.36 4.68
CA ILE A 10 -12.53 -43.96 4.25
C ILE A 10 -12.03 -43.01 5.35
N PHE A 11 -12.37 -43.27 6.62
CA PHE A 11 -11.92 -42.44 7.73
C PHE A 11 -10.40 -42.50 7.91
N ALA A 12 -9.78 -43.67 7.78
CA ALA A 12 -8.32 -43.84 7.81
C ALA A 12 -7.62 -43.15 6.62
N ALA A 13 -8.19 -43.20 5.42
CA ALA A 13 -7.67 -42.50 4.24
C ALA A 13 -7.77 -40.97 4.36
N LEU A 14 -8.88 -40.46 4.90
CA LEU A 14 -9.05 -39.03 5.18
C LEU A 14 -8.11 -38.54 6.30
N ALA A 15 -7.97 -39.33 7.37
CA ALA A 15 -7.07 -39.03 8.48
C ALA A 15 -5.60 -39.03 8.04
N SER A 16 -5.17 -40.03 7.26
CA SER A 16 -3.81 -40.09 6.71
C SER A 16 -3.51 -38.95 5.73
N GLY A 17 -4.47 -38.57 4.88
CA GLY A 17 -4.36 -37.39 4.03
C GLY A 17 -4.26 -36.08 4.81
N ALA A 18 -5.04 -35.92 5.89
CA ALA A 18 -4.98 -34.74 6.76
C ALA A 18 -3.65 -34.64 7.51
N VAL A 19 -3.16 -35.76 8.06
CA VAL A 19 -1.86 -35.84 8.75
C VAL A 19 -0.72 -35.55 7.78
N ALA A 20 -0.73 -36.12 6.57
CA ALA A 20 0.28 -35.84 5.55
C ALA A 20 0.32 -34.36 5.16
N LYS A 21 -0.85 -33.73 4.99
CA LYS A 21 -0.95 -32.27 4.74
C LYS A 21 -0.40 -31.46 5.91
N PHE A 22 -0.73 -31.84 7.15
CA PHE A 22 -0.25 -31.17 8.35
C PHE A 22 1.27 -31.28 8.50
N VAL A 23 1.82 -32.48 8.33
CA VAL A 23 3.27 -32.71 8.38
C VAL A 23 3.97 -31.95 7.25
N PHE A 24 3.45 -31.98 6.02
CA PHE A 24 4.00 -31.22 4.91
C PHE A 24 3.98 -29.71 5.19
N ALA A 25 2.87 -29.18 5.72
CA ALA A 25 2.75 -27.78 6.12
C ALA A 25 3.73 -27.42 7.25
N ALA A 26 3.89 -28.28 8.25
CA ALA A 26 4.82 -28.08 9.35
C ALA A 26 6.29 -28.09 8.88
N VAL A 27 6.65 -29.01 7.99
CA VAL A 27 8.00 -29.10 7.40
C VAL A 27 8.28 -27.89 6.50
N THR A 28 7.34 -27.50 5.64
CA THR A 28 7.50 -26.30 4.80
C THR A 28 7.59 -25.02 5.64
N TYR A 29 6.78 -24.90 6.68
CA TYR A 29 6.87 -23.79 7.64
C TYR A 29 8.22 -23.77 8.37
N ALA A 30 8.70 -24.92 8.86
CA ALA A 30 10.00 -25.02 9.53
C ALA A 30 11.17 -24.67 8.60
N ASN A 31 11.14 -25.15 7.35
CA ASN A 31 12.14 -24.83 6.35
C ASN A 31 12.11 -23.34 5.98
N ARG A 32 10.92 -22.75 5.84
CA ARG A 32 10.76 -21.30 5.64
C ARG A 32 11.38 -20.49 6.78
N ARG A 33 11.09 -20.84 8.04
CA ARG A 33 11.69 -20.15 9.19
C ARG A 33 13.21 -20.29 9.25
N ARG A 34 13.76 -21.44 8.84
CA ARG A 34 15.22 -21.64 8.76
C ARG A 34 15.88 -20.79 7.68
N ALA A 35 15.17 -20.46 6.61
CA ALA A 35 15.67 -19.62 5.51
C ALA A 35 15.58 -18.10 5.80
N MET A 36 14.83 -17.71 6.82
CA MET A 36 14.62 -16.30 7.19
C MET A 36 15.88 -15.73 7.87
N VAL A 37 16.45 -14.68 7.30
CA VAL A 37 17.57 -13.94 7.87
C VAL A 37 17.08 -12.58 8.34
N LYS A 38 17.53 -12.12 9.52
CA LYS A 38 17.21 -10.77 9.99
C LYS A 38 17.82 -9.75 9.03
N VAL A 39 17.01 -8.87 8.47
CA VAL A 39 17.42 -7.83 7.51
C VAL A 39 17.25 -6.42 8.05
N GLY A 40 16.52 -6.23 9.14
CA GLY A 40 16.35 -4.89 9.69
C GLY A 40 15.37 -4.79 10.83
N THR A 41 14.88 -3.57 11.05
CA THR A 41 13.89 -3.19 12.05
C THR A 41 13.00 -2.11 11.47
N VAL A 42 11.69 -2.14 11.76
CA VAL A 42 10.74 -1.12 11.31
C VAL A 42 11.05 0.20 12.02
N THR A 43 11.23 1.28 11.27
CA THR A 43 11.47 2.63 11.82
C THR A 43 10.31 3.58 11.61
N GLU A 44 9.53 3.40 10.54
CA GLU A 44 8.32 4.19 10.32
C GLU A 44 7.17 3.33 9.78
N LEU A 45 5.96 3.64 10.25
CA LEU A 45 4.71 3.15 9.69
C LEU A 45 3.86 4.34 9.27
N ASN A 46 3.39 4.34 8.03
CA ASN A 46 2.69 5.46 7.44
C ASN A 46 1.36 5.00 6.82
N CYS A 47 0.30 5.78 7.09
CA CYS A 47 -1.02 5.60 6.50
C CYS A 47 -1.41 6.83 5.68
N TYR A 48 -1.97 6.59 4.49
CA TYR A 48 -2.43 7.64 3.58
C TYR A 48 -3.89 7.35 3.25
N PRO A 49 -4.85 7.90 4.03
CA PRO A 49 -6.26 7.53 3.94
C PRO A 49 -6.86 7.81 2.55
N ILE A 50 -6.49 8.95 1.97
CA ILE A 50 -6.97 9.41 0.67
C ILE A 50 -5.83 9.29 -0.35
N LYS A 51 -6.12 8.69 -1.50
CA LYS A 51 -5.16 8.59 -2.61
C LYS A 51 -4.65 9.99 -2.98
N SER A 52 -3.32 10.13 -3.04
CA SER A 52 -2.61 11.36 -3.41
C SER A 52 -2.62 12.51 -2.39
N CYS A 53 -3.26 12.35 -1.23
CA CYS A 53 -3.24 13.37 -0.17
C CYS A 53 -2.15 13.11 0.87
N GLY A 54 -1.97 14.03 1.81
CA GLY A 54 -1.08 13.88 2.96
C GLY A 54 -1.49 12.69 3.84
N GLY A 55 -0.49 11.93 4.29
CA GLY A 55 -0.65 10.85 5.25
C GLY A 55 -0.20 11.27 6.65
N PHE A 56 -0.17 10.30 7.55
CA PHE A 56 0.37 10.45 8.89
C PHE A 56 1.11 9.19 9.33
N SER A 57 2.09 9.37 10.22
CA SER A 57 2.85 8.28 10.81
C SER A 57 2.16 7.74 12.05
N VAL A 58 2.37 6.45 12.34
CA VAL A 58 1.82 5.77 13.51
C VAL A 58 2.88 4.89 14.18
N GLU A 59 2.72 4.67 15.48
CA GLU A 59 3.59 3.74 16.22
C GLU A 59 3.23 2.27 15.98
N ARG A 60 1.98 1.98 15.63
CA ARG A 60 1.47 0.62 15.43
C ARG A 60 0.27 0.59 14.48
N GLY A 61 0.05 -0.54 13.83
CA GLY A 61 -1.12 -0.77 12.98
C GLY A 61 -1.37 -2.24 12.72
N LEU A 62 -2.57 -2.57 12.24
CA LEU A 62 -2.91 -3.92 11.79
C LEU A 62 -2.63 -4.03 10.30
N CYS A 63 -1.75 -4.95 9.90
CA CYS A 63 -1.59 -5.28 8.50
C CYS A 63 -2.78 -6.13 8.04
N THR A 64 -3.49 -5.65 7.03
CA THR A 64 -4.57 -6.39 6.36
C THR A 64 -4.23 -6.64 4.88
N PRO A 65 -4.90 -7.59 4.21
CA PRO A 65 -4.70 -7.79 2.77
C PRO A 65 -4.96 -6.53 1.92
N LEU A 66 -5.79 -5.59 2.40
CA LEU A 66 -6.13 -4.35 1.69
C LEU A 66 -5.22 -3.16 2.03
N GLY A 67 -4.28 -3.32 2.97
CA GLY A 67 -3.36 -2.27 3.41
C GLY A 67 -3.30 -2.11 4.93
N LEU A 68 -2.46 -1.18 5.39
CA LEU A 68 -2.28 -0.87 6.80
C LEU A 68 -3.58 -0.27 7.38
N LYS A 69 -4.08 -0.87 8.46
CA LYS A 69 -5.29 -0.42 9.16
C LYS A 69 -4.94 0.20 10.51
N VAL A 70 -5.37 1.44 10.73
CA VAL A 70 -5.08 2.26 11.92
C VAL A 70 -6.32 3.06 12.31
N GLY A 71 -6.65 3.13 13.60
CA GLY A 71 -7.76 3.98 14.09
C GLY A 71 -9.09 3.84 13.34
N GLY A 72 -9.44 2.64 12.85
CA GLY A 72 -10.69 2.40 12.12
C GLY A 72 -10.65 2.64 10.61
N ILE A 73 -9.55 3.17 10.05
CA ILE A 73 -9.34 3.34 8.61
C ILE A 73 -8.34 2.34 8.05
N THR A 74 -8.45 2.08 6.76
CA THR A 74 -7.46 1.34 5.99
C THR A 74 -6.86 2.27 4.93
N ASP A 75 -5.57 2.11 4.69
CA ASP A 75 -4.79 2.86 3.73
C ASP A 75 -5.45 2.97 2.32
N ARG A 76 -5.43 4.17 1.73
CA ARG A 76 -6.02 4.55 0.43
C ARG A 76 -7.45 4.03 0.19
N HIS A 77 -8.31 4.07 1.22
CA HIS A 77 -9.73 3.76 1.09
C HIS A 77 -10.60 4.92 0.63
N TRP A 78 -10.02 6.11 0.47
CA TRP A 78 -10.69 7.26 -0.14
C TRP A 78 -10.02 7.70 -1.44
N LEU A 79 -10.83 8.22 -2.36
CA LEU A 79 -10.41 8.67 -3.69
C LEU A 79 -11.12 9.96 -4.07
N VAL A 80 -10.37 10.94 -4.55
CA VAL A 80 -10.97 12.12 -5.16
C VAL A 80 -11.15 11.88 -6.66
N VAL A 81 -12.37 12.10 -7.14
CA VAL A 81 -12.75 11.93 -8.54
C VAL A 81 -13.47 13.16 -9.07
N ARG A 82 -13.50 13.32 -10.39
CA ARG A 82 -14.44 14.22 -11.06
C ARG A 82 -15.83 13.60 -11.11
N SER A 83 -16.83 14.42 -11.46
CA SER A 83 -18.22 14.00 -11.68
C SER A 83 -18.38 12.86 -12.70
N ASN A 84 -17.44 12.70 -13.62
CA ASN A 84 -17.43 11.60 -14.60
C ASN A 84 -16.80 10.29 -14.08
N GLY A 85 -16.29 10.26 -12.83
CA GLY A 85 -15.65 9.10 -12.21
C GLY A 85 -14.15 8.97 -12.47
N ASP A 86 -13.53 9.91 -13.20
CA ASP A 86 -12.08 9.94 -13.39
C ASP A 86 -11.40 10.47 -12.13
N PHE A 87 -10.49 9.68 -11.58
CA PHE A 87 -9.70 10.08 -10.42
C PHE A 87 -8.72 11.21 -10.73
N ILE A 88 -8.48 12.06 -9.74
CA ILE A 88 -7.36 13.00 -9.75
C ILE A 88 -6.20 12.49 -8.93
N THR A 89 -5.00 12.99 -9.25
CA THR A 89 -3.79 12.67 -8.49
C THR A 89 -2.95 13.90 -8.22
N GLN A 90 -2.00 13.77 -7.30
CA GLN A 90 -0.98 14.77 -7.00
C GLN A 90 -0.10 15.12 -8.22
N ARG A 91 -0.07 14.26 -9.24
CA ARG A 91 0.56 14.55 -10.55
C ARG A 91 -0.17 15.65 -11.32
N GLN A 92 -1.49 15.74 -11.16
CA GLN A 92 -2.31 16.77 -11.80
C GLN A 92 -2.49 17.96 -10.86
N PHE A 93 -2.72 17.68 -9.56
CA PHE A 93 -2.97 18.68 -8.53
C PHE A 93 -1.97 18.55 -7.38
N PRO A 94 -0.75 19.10 -7.50
CA PRO A 94 0.28 19.03 -6.46
C PRO A 94 -0.19 19.47 -5.07
N ARG A 95 -1.11 20.44 -4.99
CA ARG A 95 -1.73 20.93 -3.74
C ARG A 95 -2.47 19.84 -2.93
N MET A 96 -2.82 18.70 -3.53
CA MET A 96 -3.33 17.54 -2.78
C MET A 96 -2.37 17.09 -1.67
N ALA A 97 -1.06 17.31 -1.83
CA ALA A 97 -0.05 17.02 -0.81
C ALA A 97 -0.37 17.66 0.55
N LEU A 98 -0.97 18.85 0.51
CA LEU A 98 -1.27 19.70 1.66
C LEU A 98 -2.65 19.41 2.27
N ILE A 99 -3.40 18.48 1.69
CA ILE A 99 -4.61 17.94 2.32
C ILE A 99 -4.15 16.89 3.33
N HIS A 100 -3.94 17.33 4.57
CA HIS A 100 -3.57 16.45 5.67
C HIS A 100 -4.80 15.77 6.24
N THR A 101 -4.59 14.59 6.80
CA THR A 101 -5.65 13.78 7.39
C THR A 101 -5.33 13.46 8.84
N GLU A 102 -6.35 13.49 9.69
CA GLU A 102 -6.26 13.00 11.06
C GLU A 102 -7.51 12.19 11.40
N ILE A 103 -7.38 11.31 12.38
CA ILE A 103 -8.50 10.56 12.92
C ILE A 103 -8.93 11.25 14.22
N ARG A 104 -10.18 11.71 14.27
CA ARG A 104 -10.79 12.30 15.46
C ARG A 104 -12.07 11.55 15.77
N GLU A 105 -12.08 10.82 16.88
CA GLU A 105 -13.19 9.95 17.27
C GLU A 105 -13.56 8.97 16.14
N GLN A 106 -14.79 9.04 15.61
CA GLN A 106 -15.29 8.19 14.53
C GLN A 106 -15.28 8.91 13.17
N ASN A 107 -14.43 9.93 13.01
CA ASN A 107 -14.33 10.73 11.79
C ASN A 107 -12.90 10.85 11.26
N LEU A 108 -12.81 10.97 9.94
CA LEU A 108 -11.64 11.37 9.17
C LEU A 108 -11.77 12.88 9.00
N VAL A 109 -10.82 13.63 9.54
CA VAL A 109 -10.77 15.08 9.41
C VAL A 109 -9.74 15.42 8.35
N LEU A 110 -10.15 16.21 7.35
CA LEU A 110 -9.26 16.75 6.31
C LEU A 110 -8.96 18.20 6.66
N LYS A 111 -7.67 18.53 6.62
CA LYS A 111 -7.14 19.88 6.87
C LYS A 111 -6.35 20.34 5.67
N ALA A 112 -6.52 21.59 5.30
CA ALA A 112 -5.73 22.23 4.25
C ALA A 112 -5.55 23.72 4.55
N PRO A 113 -4.50 24.38 4.01
CA PRO A 113 -4.29 25.81 4.17
C PRO A 113 -5.55 26.62 3.82
N ASP A 114 -5.90 27.58 4.69
CA ASP A 114 -7.00 28.53 4.51
C ASP A 114 -8.39 27.90 4.33
N MET A 115 -8.56 26.65 4.79
CA MET A 115 -9.83 25.93 4.75
C MET A 115 -10.27 25.50 6.16
N PRO A 116 -11.59 25.51 6.45
CA PRO A 116 -12.09 24.88 7.67
C PRO A 116 -11.86 23.38 7.63
N ASP A 117 -11.78 22.73 8.79
CA ASP A 117 -11.75 21.27 8.91
C ASP A 117 -12.97 20.66 8.19
N LEU A 118 -12.75 19.72 7.27
CA LEU A 118 -13.81 18.88 6.71
C LEU A 118 -13.89 17.58 7.51
N ILE A 119 -15.08 17.22 7.97
CA ILE A 119 -15.30 16.03 8.79
C ILE A 119 -16.08 15.00 7.98
N VAL A 120 -15.52 13.81 7.80
CA VAL A 120 -16.15 12.70 7.08
C VAL A 120 -16.20 11.47 7.98
N PRO A 121 -17.33 10.73 8.08
CA PRO A 121 -17.39 9.51 8.86
C PRO A 121 -16.36 8.46 8.39
N LEU A 122 -15.70 7.76 9.31
CA LEU A 122 -14.75 6.69 8.96
C LEU A 122 -15.41 5.51 8.24
N ASN A 123 -16.65 5.22 8.62
CA ASN A 123 -17.45 4.12 8.12
C ASN A 123 -18.84 4.66 7.77
N PRO A 124 -18.99 5.39 6.65
CA PRO A 124 -20.29 5.87 6.22
C PRO A 124 -21.23 4.68 5.98
N ALA A 125 -22.48 4.81 6.41
CA ALA A 125 -23.48 3.77 6.20
C ALA A 125 -23.67 3.49 4.70
N MET A 126 -23.83 2.21 4.37
CA MET A 126 -24.05 1.80 2.99
C MET A 126 -25.37 2.37 2.46
N ASP A 127 -25.28 3.24 1.46
CA ASP A 127 -26.41 3.80 0.74
C ASP A 127 -26.20 3.56 -0.76
N ARG A 128 -27.03 2.68 -1.34
CA ARG A 128 -26.89 2.29 -2.75
C ARG A 128 -27.13 3.47 -3.70
N SER A 129 -27.89 4.48 -3.29
CA SER A 129 -28.12 5.68 -4.11
C SER A 129 -26.87 6.57 -4.25
N LYS A 130 -25.90 6.40 -3.33
CA LYS A 130 -24.63 7.13 -3.30
C LYS A 130 -23.48 6.33 -3.92
N ILE A 131 -23.73 5.14 -4.48
CA ILE A 131 -22.69 4.39 -5.17
C ILE A 131 -22.37 5.08 -6.49
N MET A 132 -21.14 5.54 -6.61
CA MET A 132 -20.62 6.16 -7.83
C MET A 132 -19.58 5.25 -8.46
N LYS A 133 -19.71 5.01 -9.77
CA LYS A 133 -18.69 4.32 -10.56
C LYS A 133 -17.49 5.23 -10.74
N CYS A 134 -16.30 4.65 -10.65
CA CYS A 134 -15.06 5.35 -10.92
C CYS A 134 -14.09 4.45 -11.70
N ARG A 135 -12.99 5.03 -12.15
CA ARG A 135 -11.91 4.28 -12.79
C ARG A 135 -10.61 4.56 -12.06
N VAL A 136 -9.82 3.53 -11.80
CA VAL A 136 -8.41 3.65 -11.39
C VAL A 136 -7.60 2.87 -12.41
N TRP A 137 -6.81 3.60 -13.19
CA TRP A 137 -6.10 3.05 -14.35
C TRP A 137 -7.05 2.40 -15.36
N GLU A 138 -6.82 1.15 -15.75
CA GLU A 138 -7.68 0.39 -16.66
C GLU A 138 -8.85 -0.30 -15.94
N GLN A 139 -8.93 -0.19 -14.60
CA GLN A 139 -9.89 -0.93 -13.80
C GLN A 139 -11.10 -0.07 -13.42
N ARG A 140 -12.30 -0.61 -13.65
CA ARG A 140 -13.57 0.00 -13.27
C ARG A 140 -13.94 -0.42 -11.86
N LEU A 141 -14.10 0.56 -10.99
CA LEU A 141 -14.40 0.39 -9.57
C LEU A 141 -15.69 1.13 -9.20
N ALA A 142 -16.04 1.09 -7.92
CA ALA A 142 -17.05 1.97 -7.37
C ALA A 142 -16.68 2.39 -5.94
N GLY A 143 -17.25 3.50 -5.50
CA GLY A 143 -17.17 3.95 -4.12
C GLY A 143 -18.44 4.64 -3.67
N LEU A 144 -18.62 4.75 -2.36
CA LEU A 144 -19.67 5.55 -1.75
C LEU A 144 -19.28 7.02 -1.77
N ASP A 145 -20.15 7.84 -2.33
CA ASP A 145 -19.99 9.27 -2.35
C ASP A 145 -20.17 9.88 -0.94
N CYS A 146 -19.17 10.64 -0.49
CA CYS A 146 -19.16 11.28 0.83
C CYS A 146 -20.01 12.56 0.89
N GLY A 147 -20.70 12.93 -0.19
CA GLY A 147 -21.74 13.96 -0.17
C GLY A 147 -21.27 15.35 -0.61
N ALA A 148 -22.21 16.29 -0.61
CA ALA A 148 -22.03 17.64 -1.16
C ALA A 148 -21.00 18.48 -0.38
N GLU A 149 -20.90 18.29 0.94
CA GLU A 149 -19.95 19.03 1.77
C GLU A 149 -18.50 18.70 1.38
N ALA A 150 -18.16 17.41 1.31
CA ALA A 150 -16.84 16.95 0.87
C ALA A 150 -16.54 17.38 -0.57
N ALA A 151 -17.54 17.30 -1.45
CA ALA A 151 -17.42 17.74 -2.85
C ALA A 151 -17.10 19.24 -2.97
N ASN A 152 -17.84 20.08 -2.27
CA ASN A 152 -17.66 21.53 -2.28
C ASN A 152 -16.32 21.93 -1.67
N TRP A 153 -15.93 21.29 -0.56
CA TRP A 153 -14.66 21.54 0.11
C TRP A 153 -13.46 21.23 -0.81
N LEU A 154 -13.46 20.06 -1.44
CA LEU A 154 -12.41 19.64 -2.37
C LEU A 154 -12.37 20.52 -3.61
N SER A 155 -13.53 20.82 -4.19
CA SER A 155 -13.63 21.66 -5.39
C SER A 155 -13.12 23.08 -5.12
N LYS A 156 -13.44 23.63 -3.94
CA LYS A 156 -12.96 24.95 -3.52
C LYS A 156 -11.44 24.96 -3.31
N TYR A 157 -10.90 24.00 -2.57
CA TYR A 157 -9.48 24.00 -2.23
C TYR A 157 -8.57 23.70 -3.43
N LEU A 158 -9.00 22.79 -4.31
CA LEU A 158 -8.22 22.40 -5.50
C LEU A 158 -8.55 23.25 -6.74
N GLU A 159 -9.46 24.22 -6.60
CA GLU A 159 -9.88 25.14 -7.67
C GLU A 159 -10.37 24.41 -8.93
N GLU A 160 -11.05 23.27 -8.73
CA GLU A 160 -11.57 22.40 -9.78
C GLU A 160 -13.03 22.06 -9.47
N PRO A 161 -14.00 22.51 -10.28
CA PRO A 161 -15.41 22.24 -10.00
C PRO A 161 -15.78 20.78 -10.21
N GLY A 162 -16.75 20.30 -9.43
CA GLY A 162 -17.36 18.99 -9.64
C GLY A 162 -16.55 17.81 -9.11
N LEU A 163 -15.61 18.05 -8.19
CA LEU A 163 -14.91 16.99 -7.48
C LEU A 163 -15.83 16.28 -6.48
N ARG A 164 -15.62 14.97 -6.30
CA ARG A 164 -16.30 14.11 -5.34
C ARG A 164 -15.26 13.32 -4.54
N LEU A 165 -15.60 13.02 -3.29
CA LEU A 165 -14.82 12.12 -2.45
C LEU A 165 -15.54 10.78 -2.38
N LEU A 166 -14.88 9.72 -2.84
CA LEU A 166 -15.42 8.35 -2.79
C LEU A 166 -14.73 7.54 -1.69
N TYR A 167 -15.51 6.73 -0.99
CA TYR A 167 -15.05 5.76 -0.01
C TYR A 167 -15.20 4.32 -0.54
N SER A 168 -14.16 3.49 -0.38
CA SER A 168 -14.17 2.07 -0.75
C SER A 168 -14.90 1.25 0.30
N ALA A 169 -16.23 1.26 0.23
CA ALA A 169 -17.08 0.53 1.18
C ALA A 169 -17.00 -1.00 0.98
N PRO A 170 -17.17 -1.78 2.06
CA PRO A 170 -17.27 -3.24 1.96
C PRO A 170 -18.32 -3.70 0.94
N GLY A 171 -17.97 -4.71 0.13
CA GLY A 171 -18.86 -5.28 -0.89
C GLY A 171 -18.88 -4.54 -2.22
N LEU A 172 -18.22 -3.39 -2.35
CA LEU A 172 -18.04 -2.71 -3.64
C LEU A 172 -16.84 -3.29 -4.43
N PRO A 173 -16.86 -3.22 -5.77
CA PRO A 173 -15.74 -3.65 -6.60
C PRO A 173 -14.44 -2.93 -6.24
N ARG A 174 -13.35 -3.72 -6.13
CA ARG A 174 -11.98 -3.28 -5.83
C ARG A 174 -11.03 -3.68 -6.94
N GLN A 175 -9.82 -3.14 -6.91
CA GLN A 175 -8.81 -3.49 -7.89
C GLN A 175 -8.41 -4.96 -7.75
N ASP A 176 -8.33 -5.65 -8.87
CA ASP A 176 -7.72 -6.97 -8.99
C ASP A 176 -6.28 -6.78 -9.48
N ILE A 177 -5.33 -6.94 -8.57
CA ILE A 177 -3.94 -6.57 -8.86
C ILE A 177 -3.24 -7.63 -9.74
N THR A 178 -3.87 -8.79 -9.95
CA THR A 178 -3.33 -9.86 -10.82
C THR A 178 -3.40 -9.50 -12.29
N GLN A 179 -4.26 -8.54 -12.67
CA GLN A 179 -4.44 -8.12 -14.07
C GLN A 179 -3.21 -7.38 -14.63
N LYS A 180 -2.37 -6.80 -13.77
CA LYS A 180 -1.13 -6.16 -14.23
C LYS A 180 -0.08 -7.22 -14.51
N LYS A 181 0.18 -7.45 -15.79
CA LYS A 181 1.33 -8.24 -16.25
C LYS A 181 2.56 -7.35 -16.21
N ALA A 182 3.44 -7.57 -15.24
CA ALA A 182 4.80 -7.08 -15.38
C ALA A 182 5.78 -8.22 -15.07
N PRO A 183 7.08 -8.04 -15.35
CA PRO A 183 8.07 -9.11 -15.24
C PRO A 183 8.42 -9.35 -13.77
N TRP A 184 7.44 -9.84 -13.02
CA TRP A 184 7.48 -10.07 -11.58
C TRP A 184 8.50 -11.17 -11.24
N GLY A 185 9.26 -10.97 -10.16
CA GLY A 185 10.00 -12.07 -9.55
C GLY A 185 9.06 -13.00 -8.79
N ASN A 186 8.10 -12.42 -8.08
CA ASN A 186 7.06 -13.11 -7.32
C ASN A 186 5.68 -12.53 -7.71
N PRO A 187 4.76 -13.32 -8.30
CA PRO A 187 3.52 -12.78 -8.85
C PRO A 187 2.48 -12.47 -7.76
N ALA A 188 1.55 -11.56 -8.07
CA ALA A 188 0.30 -11.44 -7.32
C ALA A 188 -0.54 -12.72 -7.51
N LEU A 189 -1.29 -13.10 -6.48
CA LEU A 189 -2.13 -14.30 -6.46
C LEU A 189 -3.61 -13.93 -6.59
N TYR A 190 -4.40 -14.91 -7.04
CA TYR A 190 -5.85 -14.77 -7.09
C TYR A 190 -6.41 -14.36 -5.72
N GLY A 191 -7.25 -13.32 -5.72
CA GLY A 191 -7.80 -12.75 -4.49
C GLY A 191 -6.99 -11.60 -3.90
N ASP A 192 -5.76 -11.35 -4.39
CA ASP A 192 -5.05 -10.12 -4.04
C ASP A 192 -5.81 -8.91 -4.60
N GLN A 193 -6.23 -8.03 -3.69
CA GLN A 193 -7.01 -6.84 -4.01
C GLN A 193 -6.38 -5.60 -3.43
N ALA A 194 -6.68 -4.46 -4.05
CA ALA A 194 -6.41 -3.15 -3.48
C ALA A 194 -7.62 -2.24 -3.60
N ALA A 195 -7.75 -1.28 -2.67
CA ALA A 195 -8.78 -0.25 -2.75
C ALA A 195 -8.43 0.77 -3.85
N PHE A 196 -7.97 1.97 -3.48
CA PHE A 196 -7.61 3.01 -4.44
C PHE A 196 -6.09 3.26 -4.52
N THR A 197 -5.27 2.27 -4.15
CA THR A 197 -3.80 2.36 -4.31
C THR A 197 -3.41 2.41 -5.79
N ASP A 198 -2.14 2.67 -6.09
CA ASP A 198 -1.66 2.66 -7.48
C ASP A 198 -1.50 1.25 -8.05
N TYR A 199 -1.16 0.28 -7.21
CA TYR A 199 -1.05 -1.11 -7.62
C TYR A 199 -1.45 -2.08 -6.51
N CYS A 200 -0.65 -2.23 -5.46
CA CYS A 200 -0.90 -3.18 -4.37
C CYS A 200 -1.04 -2.50 -3.01
N SER A 201 -1.16 -3.30 -1.95
CA SER A 201 -1.56 -2.88 -0.61
C SER A 201 -0.45 -2.24 0.22
N TYR A 202 0.81 -2.53 -0.08
CA TYR A 202 1.96 -1.99 0.65
C TYR A 202 3.07 -1.55 -0.28
N LEU A 203 3.71 -0.43 0.07
CA LEU A 203 5.02 -0.05 -0.41
C LEU A 203 6.01 -0.10 0.76
N ILE A 204 7.12 -0.79 0.57
CA ILE A 204 8.19 -0.95 1.57
C ILE A 204 9.45 -0.28 1.02
N ALA A 205 10.16 0.46 1.86
CA ALA A 205 11.43 1.10 1.50
C ALA A 205 12.41 1.03 2.67
N THR A 206 13.70 1.19 2.37
CA THR A 206 14.76 1.21 3.39
C THR A 206 15.33 2.61 3.58
N GLU A 207 15.75 2.93 4.80
CA GLU A 207 16.42 4.21 5.09
C GLU A 207 17.73 4.33 4.31
N GLU A 208 18.49 3.24 4.18
CA GLU A 208 19.76 3.22 3.48
C GLU A 208 19.59 3.48 1.97
N SER A 209 18.49 3.02 1.36
CA SER A 209 18.12 3.43 -0.01
C SER A 209 17.91 4.93 -0.13
N LEU A 210 17.23 5.56 0.84
CA LEU A 210 17.01 7.00 0.87
C LEU A 210 18.32 7.76 1.06
N VAL A 211 19.18 7.32 1.97
CA VAL A 211 20.51 7.90 2.18
C VAL A 211 21.34 7.84 0.90
N ALA A 212 21.39 6.68 0.24
CA ALA A 212 22.12 6.53 -1.01
C ALA A 212 21.58 7.46 -2.12
N LEU A 213 20.26 7.66 -2.20
CA LEU A 213 19.68 8.63 -3.13
C LEU A 213 20.08 10.07 -2.75
N ASN A 214 19.94 10.45 -1.48
CA ASN A 214 20.22 11.80 -1.01
C ASN A 214 21.69 12.21 -1.16
N GLN A 215 22.62 11.26 -1.12
CA GLN A 215 24.04 11.51 -1.45
C GLN A 215 24.27 11.97 -2.90
N ARG A 216 23.28 11.79 -3.79
CA ARG A 216 23.34 12.16 -5.21
C ARG A 216 22.48 13.39 -5.53
N LEU A 217 21.82 13.97 -4.53
CA LEU A 217 20.94 15.13 -4.67
C LEU A 217 21.61 16.37 -4.09
N MET A 218 21.41 17.52 -4.75
CA MET A 218 21.79 18.81 -4.17
C MET A 218 20.87 19.18 -3.00
N ASP A 219 19.56 18.97 -3.19
CA ASP A 219 18.53 19.17 -2.19
C ASP A 219 17.98 17.81 -1.73
N PRO A 220 18.32 17.34 -0.52
CA PRO A 220 17.84 16.07 -0.01
C PRO A 220 16.31 16.01 0.10
N VAL A 221 15.76 14.82 -0.16
CA VAL A 221 14.33 14.54 0.01
C VAL A 221 14.10 13.65 1.23
N THR A 222 12.87 13.66 1.74
CA THR A 222 12.46 12.76 2.83
C THR A 222 11.76 11.53 2.29
N MET A 223 11.55 10.53 3.16
CA MET A 223 10.85 9.30 2.80
C MET A 223 9.39 9.55 2.37
N LEU A 224 8.78 10.64 2.85
CA LEU A 224 7.43 11.08 2.46
C LEU A 224 7.30 11.30 0.95
N THR A 225 8.37 11.66 0.26
CA THR A 225 8.42 11.78 -1.20
C THR A 225 8.04 10.48 -1.89
N PHE A 226 8.40 9.34 -1.30
CA PHE A 226 8.15 8.02 -1.87
C PHE A 226 6.88 7.36 -1.35
N ARG A 227 6.30 7.92 -0.28
CA ARG A 227 5.03 7.49 0.32
C ARG A 227 4.96 6.00 0.69
N PRO A 228 6.04 5.37 1.24
CA PRO A 228 5.97 3.99 1.68
C PRO A 228 5.03 3.86 2.88
N ASN A 229 4.47 2.66 3.06
CA ASN A 229 3.72 2.30 4.25
C ASN A 229 4.63 1.86 5.38
N ILE A 230 5.74 1.19 5.05
CA ILE A 230 6.66 0.58 6.00
C ILE A 230 8.08 1.01 5.61
N VAL A 231 8.80 1.58 6.56
CA VAL A 231 10.21 1.95 6.42
C VAL A 231 11.04 1.05 7.32
N ILE A 232 12.13 0.51 6.78
CA ILE A 232 13.01 -0.44 7.45
C ILE A 232 14.43 0.13 7.49
N GLN A 233 15.12 -0.07 8.59
CA GLN A 233 16.54 0.25 8.76
C GLN A 233 17.32 -1.02 9.10
N GLY A 234 18.60 -1.05 8.71
CA GLY A 234 19.55 -2.11 9.08
C GLY A 234 19.99 -3.00 7.91
N SER A 235 19.63 -2.64 6.68
CA SER A 235 20.00 -3.35 5.45
C SER A 235 20.83 -2.47 4.52
N PRO A 236 21.70 -3.04 3.67
CA PRO A 236 22.39 -2.25 2.64
C PRO A 236 21.41 -1.47 1.74
N ALA A 237 21.88 -0.37 1.15
CA ALA A 237 21.06 0.42 0.23
C ALA A 237 20.53 -0.45 -0.93
N PHE A 238 19.23 -0.35 -1.17
CA PHE A 238 18.47 -1.09 -2.17
C PHE A 238 18.38 -2.60 -1.94
N ASP A 239 18.75 -3.10 -0.75
CA ASP A 239 18.67 -4.52 -0.43
C ASP A 239 17.24 -5.07 -0.52
N GLU A 240 16.23 -4.21 -0.33
CA GLU A 240 14.81 -4.56 -0.45
C GLU A 240 14.46 -5.16 -1.82
N ASP A 241 15.20 -4.81 -2.88
CA ASP A 241 15.01 -5.35 -4.22
C ASP A 241 15.23 -6.87 -4.27
N THR A 242 16.04 -7.41 -3.35
CA THR A 242 16.46 -8.81 -3.30
C THR A 242 15.56 -9.69 -2.45
N TRP A 243 14.65 -9.10 -1.68
CA TRP A 243 13.74 -9.85 -0.82
C TRP A 243 12.62 -10.48 -1.64
N ASN A 244 12.34 -11.75 -1.38
CA ASN A 244 11.25 -12.50 -1.98
C ASN A 244 10.00 -12.53 -1.07
N GLU A 245 10.24 -12.67 0.23
CA GLU A 245 9.24 -12.68 1.29
C GLU A 245 9.87 -11.99 2.50
N ILE A 246 9.07 -11.24 3.26
CA ILE A 246 9.50 -10.73 4.57
C ILE A 246 8.50 -11.13 5.65
N GLN A 247 9.01 -11.29 6.87
CA GLN A 247 8.22 -11.38 8.08
C GLN A 247 8.57 -10.20 8.98
N ILE A 248 7.55 -9.48 9.46
CA ILE A 248 7.69 -8.39 10.43
C ILE A 248 7.08 -8.82 11.76
N GLY A 249 7.82 -8.59 12.84
CA GLY A 249 7.42 -9.00 14.18
C GLY A 249 7.19 -10.51 14.27
N ASP A 250 6.15 -10.90 14.98
CA ASP A 250 5.91 -12.31 15.28
C ASP A 250 5.38 -13.11 14.09
N SER A 251 4.58 -12.48 13.21
CA SER A 251 3.80 -13.24 12.21
C SER A 251 3.37 -12.49 10.95
N ALA A 252 3.56 -11.17 10.82
CA ALA A 252 3.09 -10.45 9.63
C ALA A 252 3.96 -10.84 8.42
N THR A 253 3.43 -11.65 7.50
CA THR A 253 4.19 -12.14 6.34
C THR A 253 3.75 -11.45 5.06
N PHE A 254 4.71 -10.88 4.35
CA PHE A 254 4.52 -10.15 3.11
C PHE A 254 5.22 -10.84 1.97
N ARG A 255 4.53 -10.94 0.83
CA ARG A 255 5.10 -11.34 -0.43
C ARG A 255 5.64 -10.12 -1.16
N MET A 256 6.92 -10.14 -1.52
CA MET A 256 7.59 -9.03 -2.21
C MET A 256 7.45 -9.19 -3.72
N LEU A 257 6.64 -8.35 -4.36
CA LEU A 257 6.32 -8.51 -5.78
C LEU A 257 7.47 -8.06 -6.68
N PHE A 258 7.73 -6.74 -6.70
CA PHE A 258 8.76 -6.12 -7.54
C PHE A 258 9.07 -4.68 -7.11
N PRO A 259 10.23 -4.14 -7.50
CA PRO A 259 10.58 -2.75 -7.18
C PRO A 259 9.60 -1.74 -7.80
N CYS A 260 9.20 -0.75 -7.02
CA CYS A 260 8.20 0.25 -7.39
C CYS A 260 8.77 1.25 -8.41
N PRO A 261 8.21 1.32 -9.63
CA PRO A 261 8.55 2.36 -10.60
C PRO A 261 8.08 3.71 -10.11
N ARG A 262 8.97 4.69 -10.15
CA ARG A 262 8.71 6.04 -9.66
C ARG A 262 8.23 6.92 -10.80
N CYS A 263 7.33 7.84 -10.47
CA CYS A 263 6.70 8.73 -11.43
C CYS A 263 6.79 10.18 -10.96
N LEU A 264 6.27 11.11 -11.77
CA LEU A 264 6.27 12.54 -11.51
C LEU A 264 5.70 12.96 -10.14
N LEU A 265 4.93 12.10 -9.47
CA LEU A 265 4.48 12.38 -8.11
C LEU A 265 5.64 12.65 -7.14
N THR A 266 6.78 11.95 -7.30
CA THR A 266 7.93 12.11 -6.42
C THR A 266 8.59 13.48 -6.54
N THR A 267 8.26 14.28 -7.56
CA THR A 267 8.82 15.63 -7.70
C THR A 267 7.99 16.69 -6.99
N VAL A 268 6.87 16.32 -6.37
CA VAL A 268 6.06 17.23 -5.55
C VAL A 268 6.62 17.28 -4.14
N ASN A 269 6.96 18.46 -3.66
CA ASN A 269 7.34 18.67 -2.26
C ASN A 269 6.10 18.47 -1.37
N GLN A 270 6.20 17.56 -0.39
CA GLN A 270 5.05 17.17 0.43
C GLN A 270 4.65 18.23 1.48
N THR A 271 5.47 19.25 1.70
CA THR A 271 5.23 20.34 2.66
C THR A 271 4.76 21.62 1.98
N THR A 272 5.23 21.90 0.77
CA THR A 272 4.83 23.12 0.03
C THR A 272 3.80 22.87 -1.06
N GLY A 273 3.60 21.61 -1.47
CA GLY A 273 2.71 21.26 -2.58
C GLY A 273 3.21 21.77 -3.93
N VAL A 274 4.48 22.18 -4.03
CA VAL A 274 5.08 22.70 -5.26
C VAL A 274 5.89 21.60 -5.94
N ARG A 275 5.80 21.54 -7.28
CA ARG A 275 6.63 20.65 -8.09
C ARG A 275 8.04 21.19 -8.22
N ASN A 276 9.04 20.34 -8.02
CA ASN A 276 10.44 20.66 -8.31
C ASN A 276 10.63 20.89 -9.82
N GLU A 277 11.12 22.08 -10.18
CA GLU A 277 11.29 22.52 -11.57
C GLU A 277 12.30 21.68 -12.34
N ASN A 278 13.31 21.14 -11.65
CA ASN A 278 14.35 20.28 -12.22
C ASN A 278 13.94 18.80 -12.28
N SER A 279 12.69 18.48 -11.90
CA SER A 279 12.18 17.12 -11.82
C SER A 279 12.97 16.22 -10.85
N GLU A 280 13.57 16.80 -9.81
CA GLU A 280 14.20 16.02 -8.73
C GLU A 280 13.14 15.49 -7.74
N PRO A 281 13.35 14.29 -7.15
CA PRO A 281 14.52 13.41 -7.27
C PRO A 281 14.41 12.41 -8.45
N LEU A 282 13.37 12.54 -9.29
CA LEU A 282 13.07 11.57 -10.34
C LEU A 282 14.19 11.52 -11.39
N LYS A 283 14.73 12.69 -11.77
CA LYS A 283 15.84 12.81 -12.71
C LYS A 283 17.11 12.13 -12.17
N THR A 284 17.47 12.34 -10.91
CA THR A 284 18.60 11.64 -10.29
C THR A 284 18.35 10.14 -10.23
N LEU A 285 17.15 9.69 -9.84
CA LEU A 285 16.81 8.27 -9.87
C LEU A 285 16.96 7.65 -11.27
N GLN A 286 16.62 8.39 -12.34
CA GLN A 286 16.79 7.92 -13.72
C GLN A 286 18.24 7.63 -14.11
N SER A 287 19.24 8.27 -13.47
CA SER A 287 20.64 8.09 -13.83
C SER A 287 21.24 6.77 -13.33
N PHE A 288 20.68 6.16 -12.27
CA PHE A 288 21.29 4.98 -11.64
C PHE A 288 20.30 3.89 -11.19
N ARG A 289 18.98 4.13 -11.27
CA ARG A 289 17.93 3.17 -10.85
C ARG A 289 16.99 2.77 -11.99
N CYS A 290 17.39 2.97 -13.23
CA CYS A 290 16.70 2.44 -14.41
C CYS A 290 17.29 1.10 -14.83
N PHE A 291 16.44 0.10 -15.03
CA PHE A 291 16.85 -1.25 -15.40
C PHE A 291 16.05 -1.72 -16.61
N PRO A 292 16.68 -2.32 -17.65
CA PRO A 292 15.99 -2.69 -18.89
C PRO A 292 14.73 -3.56 -18.71
N LYS A 293 14.73 -4.41 -17.68
CA LYS A 293 13.61 -5.27 -17.31
C LYS A 293 12.34 -4.50 -16.90
N TYR A 294 12.46 -3.27 -16.43
CA TYR A 294 11.36 -2.47 -15.86
C TYR A 294 11.07 -1.20 -16.66
N GLU A 295 11.32 -1.25 -17.98
CA GLU A 295 11.16 -0.11 -18.90
C GLU A 295 12.05 1.08 -18.50
N LYS A 296 11.63 2.31 -18.86
CA LYS A 296 12.39 3.56 -18.64
C LYS A 296 12.07 4.26 -17.30
N SER A 297 11.32 3.61 -16.41
CA SER A 297 10.97 4.20 -15.11
C SER A 297 11.99 3.80 -14.05
N PRO A 298 12.55 4.74 -13.28
CA PRO A 298 13.49 4.37 -12.24
C PRO A 298 12.78 3.75 -11.03
N LEU A 299 13.51 2.98 -10.23
CA LEU A 299 12.94 2.17 -9.15
C LEU A 299 13.34 2.67 -7.76
N PHE A 300 12.39 2.74 -6.82
CA PHE A 300 12.65 3.02 -5.40
C PHE A 300 11.56 2.43 -4.49
N GLY A 301 11.98 1.64 -3.50
CA GLY A 301 11.09 0.80 -2.69
C GLY A 301 10.49 -0.36 -3.48
N VAL A 302 9.78 -1.24 -2.79
CA VAL A 302 9.24 -2.49 -3.34
C VAL A 302 7.77 -2.64 -2.99
N TYR A 303 6.99 -3.02 -4.00
CA TYR A 303 5.58 -3.36 -3.83
C TYR A 303 5.43 -4.72 -3.14
N ALA A 304 4.56 -4.78 -2.14
CA ALA A 304 4.28 -5.99 -1.41
C ALA A 304 2.78 -6.24 -1.18
N THR A 305 2.41 -7.50 -1.08
CA THR A 305 1.10 -7.96 -0.61
C THR A 305 1.26 -8.71 0.71
N LEU A 306 0.16 -8.85 1.45
CA LEU A 306 0.18 -9.51 2.76
C LEU A 306 -0.46 -10.89 2.65
N ASP A 307 0.30 -11.91 3.05
CA ASP A 307 -0.17 -13.30 3.07
C ASP A 307 -0.68 -13.69 4.46
N ILE A 308 -0.05 -13.18 5.53
CA ILE A 308 -0.46 -13.46 6.92
C ILE A 308 -0.76 -12.14 7.65
N PRO A 309 -2.05 -11.85 7.94
CA PRO A 309 -2.43 -10.67 8.71
C PRO A 309 -1.96 -10.72 10.16
N ALA A 310 -1.35 -9.62 10.61
CA ALA A 310 -0.93 -9.45 12.00
C ALA A 310 -0.70 -7.96 12.33
N PRO A 311 -0.77 -7.56 13.61
CA PRO A 311 -0.34 -6.23 14.02
C PRO A 311 1.18 -6.12 13.94
N ILE A 312 1.65 -4.92 13.59
CA ILE A 312 3.06 -4.54 13.63
C ILE A 312 3.21 -3.19 14.33
N LYS A 313 4.41 -2.90 14.82
CA LYS A 313 4.78 -1.62 15.42
C LYS A 313 6.19 -1.20 15.00
N VAL A 314 6.47 0.10 15.19
CA VAL A 314 7.83 0.62 15.13
C VAL A 314 8.71 -0.13 16.13
N GLY A 315 9.93 -0.49 15.72
CA GLY A 315 10.86 -1.31 16.49
C GLY A 315 10.71 -2.82 16.27
N ASP A 316 9.71 -3.29 15.52
CA ASP A 316 9.60 -4.73 15.24
C ASP A 316 10.74 -5.20 14.32
N PRO A 317 11.35 -6.38 14.60
CA PRO A 317 12.38 -6.94 13.76
C PRO A 317 11.80 -7.38 12.41
N VAL A 318 12.61 -7.26 11.36
CA VAL A 318 12.27 -7.74 10.02
C VAL A 318 13.21 -8.86 9.61
N TYR A 319 12.62 -9.95 9.16
CA TYR A 319 13.31 -11.10 8.59
C TYR A 319 12.92 -11.26 7.12
N ALA A 320 13.84 -11.71 6.27
CA ALA A 320 13.57 -11.92 4.86
C ALA A 320 14.06 -13.29 4.38
N ILE A 321 13.32 -13.85 3.43
CA ILE A 321 13.82 -14.86 2.49
C ILE A 321 14.25 -14.11 1.23
N ARG A 322 15.50 -14.30 0.81
CA ARG A 322 16.07 -13.67 -0.39
C ARG A 322 15.73 -14.47 -1.66
N LYS A 323 15.77 -13.78 -2.80
CA LYS A 323 15.60 -14.36 -4.16
C LYS A 323 16.78 -15.22 -4.57
#